data_AF-A0A925VPR7-F1
#
_entry.id   AF-A0A925VPR7-F1
#
_cell.length_a   1.000
_cell.length_b   1.000
_cell.length_c   1.000
_cell.angle_alpha   90.00
_cell.angle_beta   90.00
_cell.angle_gamma   90.00
#
_symmetry.space_group_name_H-M   'P 1'
#
loop_
_entity.id
_entity.type
_entity.pdbx_description
1 polymer ?
#
loop_
_entity_poly.entity_id
_entity_poly.type
_entity_poly.pdbx_seq_one_letter_code
_entity_poly.pdbx_strand_id
1 'polypeptide(L)'
;MSLRLLLLLNFAAALYLTGLIWTVQVVHYPAFGLVPKAAWAAFHAAHTRRMGYVVLAPMVAELGLAAWLAWAGRALPGGSGWWSFGLVLLIWAATFFISVPFHNRLGQGYDYIAIDGLVRTNWLRTLAWTARAGLLGWLLAR
;
A
#
# COMPACT_ATOMS: atom_id res chain seq x y z
N MET A 1 -11.50 -4.21 22.94
CA MET A 1 -11.72 -4.88 21.65
C MET A 1 -11.20 -6.30 21.74
N SER A 2 -11.96 -7.31 21.29
CA SER A 2 -11.47 -8.70 21.29
C SER A 2 -10.37 -8.91 20.25
N LEU A 3 -9.47 -9.86 20.50
CA LEU A 3 -8.39 -10.18 19.55
C LEU A 3 -8.94 -10.61 18.18
N ARG A 4 -10.06 -11.34 18.15
CA ARG A 4 -10.74 -11.74 16.91
C ARG A 4 -11.24 -10.53 16.12
N LEU A 5 -11.87 -9.55 16.78
CA LEU A 5 -12.31 -8.33 16.10
C LEU A 5 -11.11 -7.52 15.59
N LEU A 6 -10.02 -7.42 16.36
CA LEU A 6 -8.79 -6.76 15.93
C LEU A 6 -8.15 -7.44 14.70
N LEU A 7 -8.13 -8.78 14.67
CA LEU A 7 -7.66 -9.55 13.51
C LEU A 7 -8.54 -9.30 12.27
N LEU A 8 -9.87 -9.31 12.43
CA LEU A 8 -10.80 -9.03 11.34
C LEU A 8 -10.62 -7.62 10.77
N LEU A 9 -10.45 -6.60 11.63
CA LEU A 9 -10.19 -5.23 11.18
C LEU A 9 -8.85 -5.13 10.42
N ASN A 10 -7.80 -5.78 10.93
CA ASN A 10 -6.51 -5.85 10.26
C ASN A 10 -6.61 -6.52 8.88
N PHE A 11 -7.35 -7.64 8.81
CA PHE A 11 -7.55 -8.39 7.57
C PHE A 11 -8.37 -7.60 6.56
N ALA A 12 -9.45 -6.93 6.99
CA ALA A 12 -10.26 -6.08 6.13
C ALA A 12 -9.45 -4.91 5.54
N ALA A 13 -8.65 -4.24 6.36
CA ALA A 13 -7.73 -3.18 5.90
C ALA A 13 -6.69 -3.73 4.91
N ALA A 14 -6.10 -4.90 5.20
CA ALA A 14 -5.15 -5.54 4.32
C ALA A 14 -5.76 -5.87 2.95
N LEU A 15 -6.97 -6.47 2.93
CA LEU A 15 -7.67 -6.82 1.69
C LEU A 15 -8.03 -5.59 0.86
N TYR A 16 -8.53 -4.53 1.50
CA TYR A 16 -8.83 -3.26 0.81
C TYR A 16 -7.58 -2.72 0.12
N LEU A 17 -6.47 -2.59 0.86
CA LEU A 17 -5.22 -2.05 0.33
C LEU A 17 -4.56 -2.98 -0.70
N THR A 18 -4.74 -4.29 -0.54
CA THR A 18 -4.29 -5.28 -1.53
C THR A 18 -5.05 -5.13 -2.84
N GLY A 19 -6.39 -5.03 -2.80
CA GLY A 19 -7.19 -4.77 -4.00
C GLY A 19 -6.79 -3.46 -4.68
N LEU A 20 -6.67 -2.39 -3.89
CA LEU A 20 -6.26 -1.08 -4.37
C LEU A 20 -4.88 -1.10 -5.03
N ILE A 21 -3.87 -1.71 -4.39
CA ILE A 21 -2.51 -1.72 -4.92
C ILE A 21 -2.38 -2.58 -6.18
N TRP A 22 -3.14 -3.67 -6.30
CA TRP A 22 -3.19 -4.46 -7.53
C TRP A 22 -3.81 -3.66 -8.69
N THR A 23 -4.88 -2.91 -8.44
CA THR A 23 -5.43 -1.97 -9.43
C THR A 23 -4.38 -0.93 -9.84
N VAL A 24 -3.64 -0.38 -8.88
CA VAL A 24 -2.58 0.59 -9.15
C VAL A 24 -1.45 -0.03 -9.98
N GLN A 25 -0.99 -1.23 -9.61
CA GLN A 25 0.13 -1.92 -10.23
C GLN A 25 -0.16 -2.32 -11.68
N VAL A 26 -1.31 -2.96 -11.92
CA VAL A 26 -1.61 -3.61 -13.20
C VAL A 26 -2.26 -2.65 -14.18
N VAL A 27 -3.09 -1.72 -13.68
CA VAL A 27 -3.91 -0.85 -14.53
C VAL A 27 -3.42 0.59 -14.44
N HIS A 28 -3.38 1.15 -13.23
CA HIS A 28 -3.33 2.60 -13.06
C HIS A 28 -1.96 3.20 -13.42
N TYR A 29 -0.86 2.65 -12.91
CA TYR A 29 0.48 3.13 -13.24
C TYR A 29 0.86 2.88 -14.70
N PRO A 30 0.62 1.70 -15.31
CA PRO A 30 0.84 1.51 -16.74
C PRO A 30 0.04 2.50 -17.60
N ALA A 31 -1.19 2.83 -17.21
CA ALA A 31 -2.03 3.80 -17.93
C ALA A 31 -1.45 5.23 -17.94
N PHE A 32 -0.52 5.57 -17.04
CA PHE A 32 0.15 6.88 -17.10
C PHE A 32 0.93 7.08 -18.40
N GLY A 33 1.47 6.00 -18.97
CA GLY A 33 2.18 6.02 -20.24
C GLY A 33 1.29 6.45 -21.42
N LEU A 34 -0.02 6.32 -21.28
CA LEU A 34 -1.02 6.64 -22.31
C LEU A 34 -1.52 8.09 -22.24
N VAL A 35 -1.17 8.84 -21.20
CA VAL A 35 -1.63 10.22 -21.01
C VAL A 35 -0.81 11.16 -21.91
N PRO A 36 -1.45 11.98 -22.77
CA PRO A 36 -0.74 12.96 -23.59
C PRO A 36 0.07 13.93 -22.74
N LYS A 37 1.31 14.24 -23.15
CA LYS A 37 2.21 15.16 -22.43
C LYS A 37 1.57 16.52 -22.13
N ALA A 38 0.78 17.05 -23.07
CA ALA A 38 0.07 18.33 -22.91
C ALA A 38 -0.97 18.32 -21.77
N ALA A 39 -1.55 17.16 -21.46
CA ALA A 39 -2.53 16.99 -20.38
C ALA A 39 -1.90 16.55 -19.05
N TRP A 40 -0.59 16.24 -19.05
CA TRP A 40 0.07 15.56 -17.94
C TRP A 40 -0.03 16.32 -16.61
N ALA A 41 0.33 17.60 -16.59
CA ALA A 41 0.37 18.39 -15.36
C ALA A 41 -0.99 18.43 -14.66
N ALA A 42 -2.07 18.66 -15.43
CA ALA A 42 -3.43 18.66 -14.91
C ALA A 42 -3.86 17.28 -14.42
N PHE A 43 -3.57 16.23 -15.19
CA PHE A 43 -3.88 14.84 -14.84
C PHE A 43 -3.16 14.41 -13.55
N HIS A 44 -1.83 14.58 -13.48
CA HIS A 44 -1.02 14.13 -12.35
C HIS A 44 -1.35 14.87 -11.06
N ALA A 45 -1.59 16.18 -11.12
CA ALA A 45 -2.02 16.96 -9.95
C ALA A 45 -3.38 16.47 -9.43
N ALA A 46 -4.35 16.24 -10.32
CA ALA A 46 -5.66 15.72 -9.95
C ALA A 46 -5.56 14.29 -9.40
N HIS A 47 -4.76 13.44 -10.03
CA HIS A 47 -4.49 12.08 -9.60
C HIS A 47 -3.88 12.04 -8.20
N THR A 48 -2.78 12.76 -7.97
CA THR A 48 -2.04 12.76 -6.70
C THR A 48 -2.93 13.23 -5.55
N ARG A 49 -3.72 14.28 -5.76
CA ARG A 49 -4.67 14.77 -4.76
C ARG A 49 -5.75 13.73 -4.43
N ARG A 50 -6.38 13.14 -5.45
CA ARG A 50 -7.48 12.18 -5.25
C ARG A 50 -6.99 10.86 -4.66
N MET A 51 -5.88 10.33 -5.15
CA MET A 51 -5.26 9.13 -4.60
C MET A 51 -4.80 9.32 -3.16
N GLY A 52 -4.35 10.52 -2.80
CA GLY A 52 -4.01 10.86 -1.42
C GLY A 52 -5.13 10.49 -0.45
N TYR A 53 -6.38 10.82 -0.75
CA TYR A 53 -7.52 10.46 0.11
C TYR A 53 -7.79 8.95 0.13
N VAL A 54 -7.75 8.30 -1.03
CA VAL A 54 -8.09 6.87 -1.18
C VAL A 54 -7.03 5.97 -0.53
N VAL A 55 -5.77 6.40 -0.51
CA VAL A 55 -4.64 5.60 -0.01
C VAL A 55 -4.26 5.96 1.42
N LEU A 56 -4.12 7.25 1.75
CA LEU A 56 -3.49 7.66 3.01
C LEU A 56 -4.33 7.30 4.24
N ALA A 57 -5.63 7.56 4.20
CA ALA A 57 -6.52 7.26 5.32
C ALA A 57 -6.50 5.76 5.71
N PRO A 58 -6.69 4.81 4.77
CA PRO A 58 -6.60 3.39 5.11
C PRO A 58 -5.18 2.95 5.47
N MET A 59 -4.12 3.54 4.89
CA MET A 59 -2.73 3.21 5.26
C MET A 59 -2.38 3.63 6.70
N VAL A 60 -2.84 4.80 7.14
CA VAL A 60 -2.64 5.27 8.52
C VAL A 60 -3.43 4.39 9.50
N ALA A 61 -4.68 4.06 9.16
CA ALA A 61 -5.48 3.12 9.95
C ALA A 61 -4.81 1.74 10.03
N GLU A 62 -4.29 1.21 8.91
CA GLU A 62 -3.55 -0.05 8.86
C GLU A 62 -2.32 -0.03 9.78
N LEU A 63 -1.56 1.07 9.80
CA LEU A 63 -0.38 1.20 10.68
C LEU A 63 -0.75 1.08 12.16
N GLY A 64 -1.78 1.81 12.60
CA GLY A 64 -2.25 1.75 13.98
C GLY A 64 -2.81 0.36 14.35
N LEU A 65 -3.62 -0.22 13.45
CA LEU A 65 -4.18 -1.56 13.64
C LEU A 65 -3.10 -2.65 13.71
N ALA A 66 -2.06 -2.55 12.88
CA ALA A 66 -0.97 -3.51 12.83
C ALA A 66 -0.09 -3.41 14.09
N ALA A 67 0.23 -2.19 14.54
CA ALA A 67 0.96 -1.97 15.79
C ALA A 67 0.17 -2.52 17.00
N TRP A 68 -1.15 -2.26 17.04
CA TRP A 68 -2.00 -2.81 18.09
C TRP A 68 -2.06 -4.33 18.03
N LEU A 69 -2.19 -4.93 16.85
CA LEU A 69 -2.18 -6.39 16.70
C LEU A 69 -0.84 -7.00 17.14
N ALA A 70 0.29 -6.38 16.84
CA ALA A 70 1.60 -6.85 17.30
C ALA A 70 1.71 -6.83 18.83
N TRP A 71 1.19 -5.78 19.48
CA TRP A 71 1.20 -5.66 20.94
C TRP A 71 0.20 -6.61 21.63
N ALA A 72 -1.06 -6.64 21.18
CA ALA A 72 -2.13 -7.41 21.81
C ALA A 72 -2.08 -8.90 21.44
N GLY A 73 -1.54 -9.23 20.26
CA GLY A 73 -1.44 -10.58 19.70
C GLY A 73 -0.12 -11.27 20.01
N ARG A 74 0.54 -11.00 21.15
CA ARG A 74 1.81 -11.64 21.52
C ARG A 74 1.75 -13.17 21.61
N ALA A 75 0.58 -13.71 21.92
CA ALA A 75 0.32 -15.15 21.97
C ALA A 75 0.03 -15.76 20.58
N LEU A 76 -0.04 -14.96 19.51
CA LEU A 76 -0.24 -15.47 18.16
C LEU A 76 0.99 -16.31 17.73
N PRO A 77 0.74 -17.41 16.99
CA PRO A 77 1.80 -18.35 16.63
C PRO A 77 2.93 -17.69 15.85
N GLY A 78 4.17 -18.00 16.23
CA GLY A 78 5.38 -17.58 15.52
C GLY A 78 5.61 -16.07 15.48
N GLY A 79 4.99 -15.30 16.38
CA GLY A 79 5.11 -13.85 16.39
C GLY A 79 4.47 -13.19 15.16
N SER A 80 3.45 -13.82 14.57
CA SER A 80 2.79 -13.37 13.33
C SER A 80 2.26 -11.94 13.39
N GLY A 81 1.87 -11.44 14.56
CA GLY A 81 1.51 -10.03 14.76
C GLY A 81 2.68 -9.08 14.44
N TRP A 82 3.90 -9.41 14.86
CA TRP A 82 5.10 -8.65 14.56
C TRP A 82 5.52 -8.76 13.10
N TRP A 83 5.37 -9.94 12.48
CA TRP A 83 5.59 -10.10 11.04
C TRP A 83 4.63 -9.24 10.22
N SER A 84 3.34 -9.24 10.57
CA SER A 84 2.33 -8.39 9.94
C SER A 84 2.68 -6.90 10.07
N PHE A 85 3.16 -6.48 11.24
CA PHE A 85 3.60 -5.10 11.46
C PHE A 85 4.87 -4.75 10.68
N GLY A 86 5.85 -5.65 10.63
CA GLY A 86 7.07 -5.48 9.84
C GLY A 86 6.79 -5.28 8.35
N LEU A 87 5.81 -6.00 7.79
CA LEU A 87 5.36 -5.79 6.41
C LEU A 87 4.77 -4.39 6.21
N VAL A 88 3.98 -3.89 7.16
CA VAL A 88 3.44 -2.52 7.09
C VAL A 88 4.56 -1.48 7.13
N LEU A 89 5.57 -1.65 8.00
CA LEU A 89 6.72 -0.75 8.03
C LEU A 89 7.51 -0.77 6.72
N LEU A 90 7.70 -1.94 6.11
CA LEU A 90 8.33 -2.07 4.78
C LEU A 90 7.53 -1.32 3.70
N ILE A 91 6.20 -1.44 3.71
CA ILE A 91 5.31 -0.74 2.78
C ILE A 91 5.42 0.78 2.96
N TRP A 92 5.42 1.26 4.20
CA TRP A 92 5.58 2.68 4.50
C TRP A 92 6.94 3.21 4.07
N ALA A 93 8.02 2.46 4.32
CA ALA A 93 9.36 2.81 3.87
C ALA A 93 9.43 2.87 2.33
N ALA A 94 8.91 1.87 1.63
CA ALA A 94 8.85 1.89 0.16
C ALA A 94 8.02 3.07 -0.36
N THR A 95 6.93 3.42 0.32
CA THR A 95 6.09 4.56 -0.07
C THR A 95 6.86 5.87 0.05
N PHE A 96 7.46 6.14 1.21
CA PHE A 96 8.17 7.41 1.47
C PHE A 96 9.47 7.55 0.70
N PHE A 97 10.27 6.47 0.62
CA PHE A 97 11.63 6.55 0.05
C PHE A 97 11.68 6.23 -1.44
N ILE A 98 10.64 5.64 -2.02
CA ILE A 98 10.62 5.26 -3.44
C ILE A 98 9.45 5.91 -4.16
N SER A 99 8.21 5.64 -3.75
CA SER A 99 7.02 6.12 -4.47
C SER A 99 6.89 7.66 -4.44
N VAL A 100 7.09 8.29 -3.28
CA VAL A 100 7.00 9.76 -3.15
C VAL A 100 8.04 10.49 -4.01
N PRO A 101 9.34 10.14 -4.01
CA PRO A 101 10.32 10.75 -4.92
C PRO A 101 9.95 10.65 -6.40
N PHE A 102 9.44 9.50 -6.86
CA PHE A 102 8.97 9.37 -8.23
C PHE A 102 7.76 10.27 -8.51
N HIS A 103 6.77 10.34 -7.60
CA HIS A 103 5.63 11.25 -7.77
C HIS A 103 6.06 12.72 -7.75
N ASN A 104 7.06 13.11 -6.96
CA ASN A 104 7.60 14.46 -6.95
C ASN A 104 8.27 14.80 -8.30
N ARG A 105 9.07 13.88 -8.86
CA ARG A 105 9.66 14.04 -10.20
C ARG A 105 8.58 14.19 -11.27
N LEU A 106 7.55 13.35 -11.20
CA LEU A 106 6.40 13.42 -12.11
C LEU A 106 5.54 14.68 -11.94
N GLY A 107 5.61 15.33 -10.77
CA GLY A 107 5.00 16.64 -10.54
C GLY A 107 5.71 17.78 -11.30
N GLN A 108 6.96 17.58 -11.72
CA GLN A 108 7.73 18.57 -12.50
C GLN A 108 7.47 18.46 -14.01
N GLY A 109 6.91 17.34 -14.48
CA GLY A 109 6.64 17.11 -15.89
C GLY A 109 6.46 15.64 -16.23
N TYR A 110 6.05 15.36 -17.47
CA TYR A 110 5.94 13.99 -17.96
C TYR A 110 7.32 13.37 -18.07
N ASP A 111 7.52 12.23 -17.41
CA ASP A 111 8.78 11.50 -17.42
C ASP A 111 8.54 10.00 -17.48
N TYR A 112 8.82 9.40 -18.63
CA TYR A 112 8.62 7.98 -18.86
C TYR A 112 9.51 7.09 -17.97
N ILE A 113 10.74 7.53 -17.67
CA ILE A 113 11.67 6.78 -16.82
C ILE A 113 11.12 6.75 -15.39
N ALA A 114 10.54 7.85 -14.92
CA ALA A 114 9.90 7.89 -13.61
C ALA A 114 8.61 7.04 -13.55
N ILE A 115 7.83 6.97 -14.65
CA ILE A 115 6.66 6.08 -14.74
C ILE A 115 7.08 4.60 -14.69
N ASP A 116 8.05 4.18 -15.52
CA ASP A 116 8.57 2.80 -15.51
C ASP A 116 9.17 2.44 -14.14
N GLY A 117 9.89 3.39 -13.53
CA GLY A 117 10.40 3.25 -12.15
C GLY A 117 9.29 3.00 -11.13
N LEU A 118 8.17 3.74 -11.19
CA LEU A 118 7.00 3.48 -10.35
C LEU A 118 6.44 2.08 -10.56
N VAL A 119 6.21 1.67 -11.81
CA VAL A 119 5.63 0.35 -12.12
C VAL A 119 6.51 -0.77 -11.60
N ARG A 120 7.82 -0.69 -11.82
CA ARG A 120 8.77 -1.74 -11.39
C ARG A 120 8.89 -1.82 -9.88
N THR A 121 9.01 -0.67 -9.21
CA THR A 121 9.26 -0.64 -7.77
C THR A 121 7.98 -0.85 -6.95
N ASN A 122 6.81 -0.57 -7.49
CA ASN A 122 5.54 -0.76 -6.79
C ASN A 122 5.21 -2.25 -6.52
N TRP A 123 5.82 -3.18 -7.26
CA TRP A 123 5.73 -4.61 -6.97
C TRP A 123 6.15 -4.98 -5.54
N LEU A 124 7.12 -4.26 -4.96
CA LEU A 124 7.52 -4.47 -3.56
C LEU A 124 6.33 -4.32 -2.61
N ARG A 125 5.55 -3.24 -2.80
CA ARG A 125 4.35 -2.96 -1.99
C ARG A 125 3.23 -3.93 -2.33
N THR A 126 3.01 -4.25 -3.60
CA THR A 126 2.00 -5.21 -4.05
C THR A 126 2.19 -6.58 -3.41
N LEU A 127 3.43 -7.09 -3.43
CA LEU A 127 3.77 -8.37 -2.83
C LEU A 127 3.69 -8.31 -1.30
N ALA A 128 4.15 -7.22 -0.68
CA ALA A 128 4.08 -7.05 0.77
C ALA A 128 2.63 -7.03 1.30
N TRP A 129 1.72 -6.28 0.66
CA TRP A 129 0.30 -6.29 1.02
C TRP A 129 -0.34 -7.66 0.77
N THR A 130 -0.02 -8.31 -0.34
CA THR A 130 -0.53 -9.66 -0.65
C THR A 130 -0.08 -10.68 0.39
N ALA A 131 1.21 -10.68 0.77
CA ALA A 131 1.74 -11.54 1.80
C ALA A 131 1.09 -11.27 3.16
N ARG A 132 0.88 -9.99 3.50
CA ARG A 132 0.20 -9.58 4.74
C ARG A 132 -1.25 -10.07 4.77
N ALA A 133 -1.99 -9.92 3.67
CA ALA A 133 -3.36 -10.43 3.56
C ALA A 133 -3.40 -11.95 3.72
N GLY A 134 -2.48 -12.69 3.07
CA GLY A 134 -2.35 -14.14 3.23
C GLY A 134 -2.06 -14.56 4.68
N LEU A 135 -1.11 -13.89 5.35
CA LEU A 135 -0.78 -14.15 6.76
C LEU A 135 -1.98 -13.94 7.68
N LEU A 136 -2.69 -12.82 7.53
CA LEU A 136 -3.86 -12.50 8.36
C LEU A 136 -5.04 -13.43 8.06
N GLY A 137 -5.25 -13.80 6.79
CA GLY A 137 -6.25 -14.78 6.41
C GLY A 137 -5.98 -16.16 7.00
N TRP A 138 -4.71 -16.60 7.00
CA TRP A 138 -4.30 -17.84 7.66
C TRP A 138 -4.57 -17.82 9.17
N LEU A 139 -4.29 -16.70 9.85
CA LEU A 139 -4.59 -16.57 11.28
C LEU A 139 -6.09 -16.61 11.60
N LEU A 140 -6.94 -16.14 10.69
CA LEU A 140 -8.40 -16.16 10.86
C LEU A 140 -9.02 -17.53 10.56
N ALA A 141 -8.38 -18.32 9.70
CA ALA A 141 -8.84 -19.66 9.32
C ALA A 141 -8.43 -20.75 10.33
N ARG A 142 -7.61 -20.39 11.32
CA ARG A 142 -7.06 -21.28 12.34
C ARG A 142 -7.87 -21.23 13.63
#